data_AF-A0A7J6T5X6-F1
#
_entry.id   AF-A0A7J6T5X6-F1
#
_cell.length_a   1.000
_cell.length_b   1.000
_cell.length_c   1.000
_cell.angle_alpha   90.00
_cell.angle_beta   90.00
_cell.angle_gamma   90.00
#
_symmetry.space_group_name_H-M   'P 1'
#
loop_
_entity.id
_entity.type
_entity.pdbx_description
1 polymer ?
#
loop_
_entity_poly.entity_id
_entity_poly.type
_entity_poly.pdbx_seq_one_letter_code
_entity_poly.pdbx_strand_id
1 'polypeptide(L)'
;MRISTIPVFSLASLIGASTPTTDTIVSIKSGTHDVDIRRLPQMLRNAGMIPDQKIASFLDTVEITALEYVHSQVVQTLASAIDSDALCKFVTVASSKLSLQSECGEDISGQVQFDDDLDVDDPDARYQKHWKWMDMGEVWQLALPHVTREVKLAVLDSGIDWADRDFAPLKRTLRRRRVVATWMEDGTFSRTRRI
;
A
#
# COMPACT_ATOMS: atom_id res chain seq x y z
N MET A 1 -9.46 -17.69 68.87
CA MET A 1 -8.04 -17.33 68.67
C MET A 1 -7.71 -17.67 67.21
N ARG A 2 -7.36 -16.64 66.42
CA ARG A 2 -6.95 -16.63 65.00
C ARG A 2 -7.94 -17.19 63.97
N ILE A 3 -8.83 -16.29 63.53
CA ILE A 3 -9.36 -16.26 62.17
C ILE A 3 -8.19 -15.87 61.26
N SER A 4 -7.83 -16.72 60.29
CA SER A 4 -6.94 -16.36 59.18
C SER A 4 -7.74 -16.46 57.90
N THR A 5 -8.26 -15.32 57.48
CA THR A 5 -8.78 -15.06 56.13
C THR A 5 -7.63 -15.13 55.14
N ILE A 6 -7.62 -16.15 54.29
CA ILE A 6 -6.82 -16.17 53.07
C ILE A 6 -7.69 -15.50 51.99
N PRO A 7 -7.32 -14.33 51.44
CA PRO A 7 -7.97 -13.82 50.26
C PRO A 7 -7.56 -14.72 49.09
N VAL A 8 -8.52 -15.49 48.58
CA VAL A 8 -8.42 -16.08 47.25
C VAL A 8 -8.41 -14.90 46.28
N PHE A 9 -7.22 -14.45 45.88
CA PHE A 9 -7.06 -13.63 44.69
C PHE A 9 -7.46 -14.50 43.50
N SER A 10 -8.75 -14.50 43.20
CA SER A 10 -9.25 -14.99 41.92
C SER A 10 -8.70 -14.04 40.87
N LEU A 11 -7.64 -14.46 40.18
CA LEU A 11 -7.24 -13.93 38.87
C LEU A 11 -8.37 -14.26 37.86
N ALA A 12 -9.54 -13.71 38.10
CA ALA A 12 -10.64 -13.73 37.14
C ALA A 12 -10.35 -12.63 36.13
N SER A 13 -9.77 -13.05 35.00
CA SER A 13 -9.99 -12.45 33.69
C SER A 13 -9.70 -10.96 33.56
N LEU A 14 -8.43 -10.57 33.71
CA LEU A 14 -7.85 -9.56 32.82
C LEU A 14 -7.33 -10.26 31.57
N ILE A 15 -8.22 -11.01 30.90
CA ILE A 15 -8.10 -11.19 29.46
C ILE A 15 -8.60 -9.86 28.93
N GLY A 16 -7.67 -8.91 28.74
CA GLY A 16 -7.91 -7.85 27.78
C GLY A 16 -8.18 -8.58 26.48
N ALA A 17 -9.45 -8.77 26.14
CA ALA A 17 -9.83 -9.05 24.78
C ALA A 17 -9.34 -7.84 24.00
N SER A 18 -8.14 -7.95 23.44
CA SER A 18 -7.66 -7.06 22.42
C SER A 18 -8.64 -7.23 21.28
N THR A 19 -9.70 -6.43 21.28
CA THR A 19 -10.56 -6.28 20.11
C THR A 19 -9.59 -5.92 18.99
N PRO A 20 -9.50 -6.72 17.92
CA PRO A 20 -8.54 -6.47 16.86
C PRO A 20 -8.79 -5.06 16.34
N THR A 21 -7.80 -4.17 16.50
CA THR A 21 -7.73 -2.94 15.73
C THR A 21 -7.42 -3.36 14.31
N THR A 22 -8.30 -3.01 13.38
CA THR A 22 -8.09 -3.25 11.96
C THR A 22 -7.97 -1.90 11.29
N ASP A 23 -6.93 -1.72 10.50
CA ASP A 23 -6.77 -0.52 9.73
C ASP A 23 -7.68 -0.60 8.50
N THR A 24 -8.27 0.52 8.08
CA THR A 24 -9.07 0.60 6.85
C THR A 24 -8.43 1.63 5.94
N ILE A 25 -8.04 1.22 4.74
CA ILE A 25 -7.48 2.11 3.73
C ILE A 25 -8.63 2.70 2.91
N VAL A 26 -8.62 4.02 2.77
CA VAL A 26 -9.63 4.77 2.05
C VAL A 26 -8.96 5.75 1.08
N SER A 27 -9.30 5.67 -0.20
CA SER A 27 -8.98 6.69 -1.20
C SER A 27 -10.27 7.34 -1.67
N ILE A 28 -10.31 8.67 -1.72
CA ILE A 28 -11.47 9.43 -2.20
C ILE A 28 -10.95 10.57 -3.07
N LYS A 29 -11.51 10.74 -4.27
CA LYS A 29 -11.11 11.76 -5.23
C LYS A 29 -12.28 12.57 -5.76
N SER A 30 -12.04 13.87 -5.88
CA SER A 30 -12.87 14.82 -6.64
C SER A 30 -12.08 15.29 -7.85
N GLY A 31 -12.32 14.64 -9.01
CA GLY A 31 -11.46 14.79 -10.17
C GLY A 31 -10.03 14.33 -9.85
N THR A 32 -9.07 15.24 -9.89
CA THR A 32 -7.65 14.97 -9.58
C THR A 32 -7.25 15.27 -8.13
N HIS A 33 -8.18 15.73 -7.28
CA HIS A 33 -7.88 16.16 -5.91
C HIS A 33 -8.29 15.10 -4.90
N ASP A 34 -7.40 14.79 -3.96
CA ASP A 34 -7.69 13.90 -2.85
C ASP A 34 -8.66 14.58 -1.86
N VAL A 35 -9.60 13.80 -1.36
CA VAL A 35 -10.61 14.25 -0.40
C VAL A 35 -10.37 13.58 0.94
N ASP A 36 -10.11 14.39 1.95
CA ASP A 36 -10.06 13.93 3.34
C ASP A 36 -11.42 13.32 3.74
N ILE A 37 -11.40 12.08 4.25
CA ILE A 37 -12.60 11.34 4.65
C ILE A 37 -13.40 12.08 5.73
N ARG A 38 -12.74 12.87 6.60
CA ARG A 38 -13.38 13.72 7.63
C ARG A 38 -14.30 14.78 7.03
N ARG A 39 -14.10 15.12 5.75
CA ARG A 39 -14.93 16.11 5.05
C ARG A 39 -16.23 15.52 4.51
N LEU A 40 -16.33 14.19 4.34
CA LEU A 40 -17.52 13.55 3.77
C LEU A 40 -18.81 13.89 4.53
N PRO A 41 -18.88 13.84 5.88
CA PRO A 41 -20.09 14.23 6.60
C PRO A 41 -20.54 15.66 6.29
N GLN A 42 -19.62 16.62 6.25
CA GLN A 42 -19.96 18.02 5.95
C GLN A 42 -20.35 18.21 4.47
N MET A 43 -19.69 17.51 3.55
CA MET A 43 -20.05 17.54 2.13
C MET A 43 -21.47 16.98 1.89
N LEU A 44 -21.84 15.90 2.58
CA LEU A 44 -23.19 15.36 2.55
C LEU A 44 -24.23 16.37 3.09
N ARG A 45 -23.94 17.02 4.23
CA ARG A 45 -24.80 18.09 4.77
C ARG A 45 -24.99 19.23 3.77
N ASN A 46 -23.89 19.67 3.13
CA ASN A 46 -23.93 20.72 2.10
C ASN A 46 -24.76 20.30 0.87
N ALA A 47 -24.83 19.00 0.57
CA ALA A 47 -25.66 18.43 -0.49
C ALA A 47 -27.12 18.15 -0.04
N GLY A 48 -27.52 18.59 1.16
CA GLY A 48 -28.88 18.40 1.69
C GLY A 48 -29.16 16.99 2.22
N MET A 49 -28.13 16.19 2.48
CA MET A 49 -28.25 14.83 3.02
C MET A 49 -27.89 14.78 4.50
N ILE A 50 -28.46 13.81 5.21
CA ILE A 50 -28.16 13.56 6.63
C ILE A 50 -27.11 12.45 6.70
N PRO A 51 -25.86 12.72 7.11
CA PRO A 51 -24.85 11.68 7.26
C PRO A 51 -25.16 10.78 8.46
N ASP A 52 -24.65 9.55 8.45
CA ASP A 52 -24.69 8.68 9.62
C ASP A 52 -23.96 9.35 10.79
N GLN A 53 -24.71 9.64 11.85
CA GLN A 53 -24.19 10.44 12.97
C GLN A 53 -23.15 9.66 13.80
N LYS A 54 -23.24 8.32 13.83
CA LYS A 54 -22.26 7.47 14.52
C LYS A 54 -20.92 7.52 13.78
N ILE A 55 -20.95 7.38 12.45
CA ILE A 55 -19.74 7.46 11.61
C ILE A 55 -19.17 8.88 11.58
N ALA A 56 -20.02 9.92 11.50
CA ALA A 56 -19.55 11.30 11.57
C ALA A 56 -18.79 11.59 12.87
N SER A 57 -19.36 11.18 14.02
CA SER A 57 -18.72 11.37 15.33
C SER A 57 -17.44 10.54 15.47
N PHE A 58 -17.41 9.35 14.88
CA PHE A 58 -16.21 8.52 14.80
C PHE A 58 -15.10 9.22 14.00
N LEU A 59 -15.39 9.73 12.81
CA LEU A 59 -14.42 10.41 11.95
C LEU A 59 -13.84 11.70 12.57
N ASP A 60 -14.60 12.37 13.43
CA ASP A 60 -14.14 13.56 14.15
C ASP A 60 -13.09 13.23 15.23
N THR A 61 -13.03 11.98 15.69
CA THR A 61 -12.21 11.58 16.86
C THR A 61 -11.14 10.55 16.53
N VAL A 62 -11.31 9.79 15.45
CA VAL A 62 -10.39 8.72 15.06
C VAL A 62 -9.07 9.28 14.52
N GLU A 63 -7.99 8.57 14.82
CA GLU A 63 -6.69 8.81 14.21
C GLU A 63 -6.75 8.41 12.73
N ILE A 64 -6.32 9.32 11.86
CA ILE A 64 -6.27 9.11 10.41
C ILE A 64 -4.89 9.52 9.93
N THR A 65 -4.21 8.57 9.29
CA THR A 65 -2.87 8.76 8.73
C THR A 65 -2.99 8.91 7.22
N ALA A 66 -2.53 10.04 6.68
CA ALA A 66 -2.47 10.24 5.24
C ALA A 66 -1.27 9.48 4.65
N LEU A 67 -1.50 8.74 3.58
CA LEU A 67 -0.48 8.07 2.78
C LEU A 67 -0.26 8.88 1.49
N GLU A 68 0.53 9.95 1.59
CA GLU A 68 0.70 10.96 0.54
C GLU A 68 1.07 10.36 -0.84
N TYR A 69 1.96 9.35 -0.86
CA TYR A 69 2.46 8.75 -2.10
C TYR A 69 1.44 7.87 -2.83
N VAL A 70 0.47 7.31 -2.11
CA VAL A 70 -0.56 6.41 -2.68
C VAL A 70 -1.94 7.06 -2.71
N HIS A 71 -2.04 8.35 -2.38
CA HIS A 71 -3.29 9.12 -2.43
C HIS A 71 -4.43 8.47 -1.63
N SER A 72 -4.11 7.97 -0.44
CA SER A 72 -5.01 7.21 0.43
C SER A 72 -4.86 7.64 1.89
N GLN A 73 -5.80 7.21 2.73
CA GLN A 73 -5.86 7.49 4.16
C GLN A 73 -6.08 6.18 4.90
N VAL A 74 -5.33 5.96 5.97
CA VAL A 74 -5.54 4.84 6.89
C VAL A 74 -6.39 5.32 8.06
N VAL A 75 -7.51 4.66 8.30
CA VAL A 75 -8.41 4.91 9.42
C VAL A 75 -8.34 3.73 10.37
N GLN A 76 -7.98 3.95 11.62
CA GLN A 76 -8.01 2.89 12.64
C GLN A 76 -9.46 2.52 12.97
N THR A 77 -9.89 1.33 12.54
CA THR A 77 -11.22 0.79 12.83
C THR A 77 -11.18 -0.25 13.94
N LEU A 78 -12.34 -0.44 14.58
CA LEU A 78 -12.51 -1.31 15.73
C LEU A 78 -13.90 -1.91 15.66
N ALA A 79 -14.00 -3.24 15.74
CA ALA A 79 -15.29 -3.95 15.71
C ALA A 79 -16.28 -3.47 16.78
N SER A 80 -15.80 -2.95 17.91
CA SER A 80 -16.62 -2.40 19.00
C SER A 80 -17.11 -0.96 18.75
N ALA A 81 -16.57 -0.25 17.75
CA ALA A 81 -16.94 1.12 17.41
C ALA A 81 -17.54 1.18 15.99
N ILE A 82 -16.70 1.28 14.97
CA ILE A 82 -17.01 1.24 13.54
C ILE A 82 -15.99 0.27 12.94
N ASP A 83 -16.47 -0.80 12.30
CA ASP A 83 -15.63 -1.74 11.56
C ASP A 83 -15.38 -1.26 10.12
N SER A 84 -14.45 -1.93 9.44
CA SER A 84 -14.06 -1.62 8.07
C SER A 84 -15.24 -1.67 7.10
N ASP A 85 -16.10 -2.69 7.20
CA ASP A 85 -17.27 -2.85 6.34
C ASP A 85 -18.27 -1.70 6.48
N ALA A 86 -18.58 -1.29 7.71
CA ALA A 86 -19.47 -0.16 7.96
C ALA A 86 -18.88 1.15 7.43
N LEU A 87 -17.57 1.37 7.62
CA LEU A 87 -16.87 2.54 7.10
C LEU A 87 -16.87 2.56 5.56
N CYS A 88 -16.52 1.43 4.92
CA CYS A 88 -16.49 1.33 3.46
C CYS A 88 -17.86 1.46 2.82
N LYS A 89 -18.91 0.93 3.46
CA LYS A 89 -20.29 1.15 3.03
C LYS A 89 -20.66 2.63 3.06
N PHE A 90 -20.29 3.34 4.13
CA PHE A 90 -20.51 4.78 4.23
C PHE A 90 -19.76 5.54 3.14
N VAL A 91 -18.47 5.27 2.94
CA VAL A 91 -17.65 5.92 1.90
C VAL A 91 -18.24 5.68 0.51
N THR A 92 -18.64 4.44 0.20
CA THR A 92 -19.23 4.08 -1.10
C THR A 92 -20.53 4.85 -1.35
N VAL A 93 -21.43 4.87 -0.37
CA VAL A 93 -22.71 5.58 -0.49
C VAL A 93 -22.48 7.09 -0.59
N ALA A 94 -21.63 7.66 0.27
CA ALA A 94 -21.33 9.09 0.26
C ALA A 94 -20.70 9.53 -1.07
N SER A 95 -19.74 8.77 -1.57
CA SER A 95 -19.05 9.06 -2.83
C SER A 95 -19.99 8.97 -4.01
N SER A 96 -20.87 7.97 -4.05
CA SER A 96 -21.92 7.88 -5.07
C SER A 96 -22.84 9.11 -5.06
N LYS A 97 -23.27 9.55 -3.87
CA LYS A 97 -24.15 10.72 -3.71
C LYS A 97 -23.48 12.04 -4.07
N LEU A 98 -22.18 12.16 -3.83
CA LEU A 98 -21.38 13.36 -4.06
C LEU A 98 -20.65 13.35 -5.42
N SER A 99 -20.87 12.31 -6.25
CA SER A 99 -20.16 12.11 -7.52
C SER A 99 -18.63 12.10 -7.39
N LEU A 100 -18.14 11.43 -6.34
CA LEU A 100 -16.72 11.22 -6.06
C LEU A 100 -16.29 9.83 -6.53
N GLN A 101 -15.01 9.68 -6.84
CA GLN A 101 -14.38 8.37 -7.02
C GLN A 101 -13.88 7.90 -5.65
N SER A 102 -14.09 6.63 -5.30
CA SER A 102 -13.62 6.10 -4.02
C SER A 102 -13.24 4.64 -4.07
N GLU A 103 -12.19 4.30 -3.34
CA GLU A 103 -11.78 2.93 -3.02
C GLU A 103 -11.71 2.81 -1.50
N CYS A 104 -12.19 1.69 -0.95
CA CYS A 104 -12.14 1.44 0.48
C CYS A 104 -11.99 -0.06 0.72
N GLY A 105 -11.10 -0.43 1.64
CA GLY A 105 -10.91 -1.81 2.03
C GLY A 105 -10.21 -1.92 3.38
N GLU A 106 -10.43 -3.05 4.04
CA GLU A 106 -9.64 -3.40 5.21
C GLU A 106 -8.17 -3.53 4.83
N ASP A 107 -7.30 -2.95 5.65
CA ASP A 107 -5.87 -3.18 5.58
C ASP A 107 -5.58 -4.58 6.13
N ILE A 108 -5.67 -5.54 5.22
CA ILE A 108 -5.33 -6.94 5.48
C ILE A 108 -3.83 -7.14 5.78
N SER A 109 -2.98 -6.10 5.67
CA SER A 109 -1.54 -6.23 5.89
C SER A 109 -1.15 -6.57 7.34
N GLY A 110 -2.08 -6.48 8.30
CA GLY A 110 -1.92 -6.99 9.66
C GLY A 110 -2.43 -8.42 9.91
N GLN A 111 -3.17 -9.02 8.97
CA GLN A 111 -3.77 -10.36 9.10
C GLN A 111 -3.21 -11.39 8.11
N VAL A 112 -2.33 -10.99 7.19
CA VAL A 112 -1.55 -11.96 6.43
C VAL A 112 -0.50 -12.52 7.37
N GLN A 113 -0.71 -13.75 7.84
CA GLN A 113 0.39 -14.58 8.31
C GLN A 113 1.33 -14.72 7.11
N PHE A 114 2.38 -13.90 7.09
CA PHE A 114 3.31 -13.88 5.97
C PHE A 114 4.00 -15.24 5.92
N ASP A 115 3.65 -16.01 4.91
CA ASP A 115 4.52 -17.10 4.49
C ASP A 115 5.77 -16.44 3.89
N ASP A 116 6.93 -16.76 4.43
CA ASP A 116 8.21 -16.20 3.98
C ASP A 116 8.62 -16.73 2.59
N ASP A 117 7.87 -17.70 2.07
CA ASP A 117 8.12 -18.33 0.78
C ASP A 117 7.48 -17.54 -0.37
N LEU A 118 8.33 -16.96 -1.23
CA LEU A 118 7.93 -16.34 -2.49
C LEU A 118 8.08 -17.30 -3.68
N ASP A 119 8.33 -18.59 -3.42
CA ASP A 119 8.64 -19.63 -4.41
C ASP A 119 9.80 -19.22 -5.36
N VAL A 120 10.71 -18.39 -4.84
CA VAL A 120 11.88 -17.86 -5.57
C VAL A 120 13.13 -18.27 -4.81
N ASP A 121 14.08 -18.87 -5.54
CA ASP A 121 15.38 -19.28 -5.01
C ASP A 121 16.32 -18.07 -4.82
N ASP A 122 15.90 -17.14 -3.96
CA ASP A 122 16.62 -15.94 -3.56
C ASP A 122 16.47 -15.74 -2.03
N PRO A 123 17.56 -15.81 -1.25
CA PRO A 123 17.51 -15.72 0.21
C PRO A 123 17.05 -14.34 0.73
N ASP A 124 17.13 -13.30 -0.09
CA ASP A 124 16.74 -11.94 0.26
C ASP A 124 15.30 -11.61 -0.17
N ALA A 125 14.64 -12.51 -0.93
CA ALA A 125 13.26 -12.35 -1.39
C ALA A 125 12.28 -12.06 -0.25
N ARG A 126 12.47 -12.71 0.92
CA ARG A 126 11.66 -12.48 2.13
C ARG A 126 11.64 -11.02 2.63
N TYR A 127 12.65 -10.23 2.28
CA TYR A 127 12.73 -8.83 2.67
C TYR A 127 12.02 -7.89 1.67
N GLN A 128 11.60 -8.42 0.52
CA GLN A 128 11.03 -7.67 -0.59
C GLN A 128 9.50 -7.68 -0.54
N LYS A 129 8.92 -7.09 0.52
CA LYS A 129 7.47 -7.08 0.79
C LYS A 129 6.59 -6.63 -0.38
N HIS A 130 7.13 -5.77 -1.26
CA HIS A 130 6.43 -5.29 -2.44
C HIS A 130 6.14 -6.39 -3.48
N TRP A 131 6.96 -7.45 -3.56
CA TRP A 131 6.70 -8.58 -4.44
C TRP A 131 5.46 -9.37 -4.02
N LYS A 132 5.22 -9.52 -2.72
CA LYS A 132 4.00 -10.14 -2.22
C LYS A 132 2.76 -9.27 -2.45
N TRP A 133 2.89 -7.95 -2.28
CA TRP A 133 1.78 -7.02 -2.54
C TRP A 133 1.27 -7.11 -3.98
N MET A 134 2.18 -7.29 -4.94
CA MET A 134 1.84 -7.44 -6.36
C MET A 134 1.57 -8.90 -6.77
N ASP A 135 1.57 -9.83 -5.82
CA ASP A 135 1.43 -11.27 -6.02
C ASP A 135 2.38 -11.86 -7.08
N MET A 136 3.62 -11.38 -7.07
CA MET A 136 4.60 -11.67 -8.12
C MET A 136 4.97 -13.15 -8.22
N GLY A 137 4.87 -13.91 -7.12
CA GLY A 137 5.14 -15.36 -7.11
C GLY A 137 4.21 -16.10 -8.07
N GLU A 138 2.89 -15.87 -7.97
CA GLU A 138 1.91 -16.48 -8.87
C GLU A 138 2.05 -15.94 -10.30
N VAL A 139 2.25 -14.62 -10.45
CA VAL A 139 2.45 -13.99 -11.75
C VAL A 139 3.66 -14.60 -12.47
N TRP A 140 4.77 -14.85 -11.79
CA TRP A 140 5.94 -15.47 -12.39
C TRP A 140 5.69 -16.92 -12.78
N GLN A 141 5.06 -17.73 -11.93
CA GLN A 141 4.75 -19.11 -12.28
C GLN A 141 3.86 -19.20 -13.54
N LEU A 142 2.89 -18.29 -13.66
CA LEU A 142 1.99 -18.24 -14.82
C LEU A 142 2.64 -17.60 -16.06
N ALA A 143 3.46 -16.57 -15.88
CA ALA A 143 4.02 -15.79 -16.99
C ALA A 143 5.33 -16.36 -17.56
N LEU A 144 6.22 -16.89 -16.70
CA LEU A 144 7.56 -17.36 -17.10
C LEU A 144 7.53 -18.36 -18.27
N PRO A 145 6.61 -19.36 -18.32
CA PRO A 145 6.50 -20.28 -19.46
C PRO A 145 6.17 -19.59 -20.80
N HIS A 146 5.64 -18.37 -20.76
CA HIS A 146 5.20 -17.60 -21.92
C HIS A 146 6.13 -16.43 -22.27
N VAL A 147 7.19 -16.19 -21.49
CA VAL A 147 8.20 -15.16 -21.80
C VAL A 147 9.05 -15.62 -22.98
N THR A 148 8.76 -15.09 -24.16
CA THR A 148 9.45 -15.44 -25.42
C THR A 148 10.49 -14.40 -25.84
N ARG A 149 10.57 -13.26 -25.15
CA ARG A 149 11.44 -12.14 -25.51
C ARG A 149 12.06 -11.48 -24.28
N GLU A 150 13.34 -11.14 -24.41
CA GLU A 150 14.01 -10.25 -23.47
C GLU A 150 13.63 -8.79 -23.77
N VAL A 151 13.26 -8.04 -22.73
CA VAL A 151 12.98 -6.60 -22.82
C VAL A 151 14.23 -5.84 -22.37
N LYS A 152 14.69 -4.88 -23.18
CA LYS A 152 15.81 -4.00 -22.83
C LYS A 152 15.28 -2.70 -22.25
N LEU A 153 15.57 -2.45 -20.98
CA LEU A 153 15.20 -1.24 -20.26
C LEU A 153 16.40 -0.27 -20.19
N ALA A 154 16.15 1.03 -20.34
CA ALA A 154 17.12 2.08 -20.10
C ALA A 154 16.81 2.75 -18.75
N VAL A 155 17.79 2.82 -17.87
CA VAL A 155 17.68 3.45 -16.54
C VAL A 155 18.60 4.66 -16.51
N LEU A 156 18.06 5.82 -16.14
CA LEU A 156 18.80 7.07 -15.98
C LEU A 156 19.04 7.30 -14.50
N ASP A 157 20.22 6.93 -14.02
CA ASP A 157 20.62 6.99 -12.61
C ASP A 157 22.14 7.26 -12.52
N SER A 158 22.67 7.26 -11.30
CA SER A 158 24.08 7.34 -10.91
C SER A 158 24.98 6.22 -11.47
N GLY A 159 24.39 5.17 -12.04
CA GLY A 159 25.08 4.07 -12.67
C GLY A 159 24.56 2.72 -12.16
N ILE A 160 25.34 1.67 -12.41
CA ILE A 160 25.06 0.30 -11.94
C ILE A 160 26.39 -0.38 -11.62
N ASP A 161 26.44 -1.06 -10.48
CA ASP A 161 27.59 -1.87 -10.13
C ASP A 161 27.53 -3.21 -10.87
N TRP A 162 28.34 -3.32 -11.92
CA TRP A 162 28.44 -4.54 -12.71
C TRP A 162 29.27 -5.66 -12.06
N ALA A 163 29.85 -5.42 -10.88
CA ALA A 163 30.53 -6.44 -10.09
C ALA A 163 29.58 -7.18 -9.13
N ASP A 164 28.41 -6.60 -8.86
CA ASP A 164 27.33 -7.24 -8.11
C ASP A 164 26.91 -8.57 -8.75
N ARG A 165 26.71 -9.61 -7.94
CA ARG A 165 26.41 -10.96 -8.41
C ARG A 165 25.05 -11.05 -9.09
N ASP A 166 24.08 -10.24 -8.70
CA ASP A 166 22.71 -10.28 -9.23
C ASP A 166 22.64 -9.57 -10.60
N PHE A 167 23.49 -8.56 -10.80
CA PHE A 167 23.55 -7.80 -12.06
C PHE A 167 24.62 -8.27 -13.05
N ALA A 168 25.69 -8.91 -12.59
CA ALA A 168 26.81 -9.36 -13.42
C ALA A 168 26.38 -10.23 -14.63
N PRO A 169 25.42 -11.17 -14.52
CA PRO A 169 24.94 -11.96 -15.66
C PRO A 169 24.35 -11.10 -16.78
N LEU A 170 23.64 -10.02 -16.43
CA LEU A 170 22.95 -9.13 -17.38
C LEU A 170 23.92 -8.27 -18.21
N LYS A 171 25.12 -8.01 -17.70
CA LYS A 171 26.13 -7.21 -18.42
C LYS A 171 26.43 -7.74 -19.83
N ARG A 172 26.38 -9.07 -20.00
CA ARG A 172 26.70 -9.73 -21.28
C ARG A 172 25.58 -9.63 -22.31
N THR A 173 24.32 -9.44 -21.88
CA THR A 173 23.16 -9.31 -22.79
C THR A 173 23.07 -7.90 -23.38
N LEU A 174 23.69 -6.93 -22.71
CA LEU A 174 23.86 -5.56 -23.20
C LEU A 174 24.99 -5.49 -24.25
N ARG A 175 24.66 -5.83 -25.51
CA ARG A 175 25.56 -5.52 -26.64
C ARG A 175 25.88 -4.02 -26.62
N ARG A 176 27.15 -3.68 -26.37
CA ARG A 176 27.67 -2.31 -26.46
C ARG A 176 27.37 -1.75 -27.86
N ARG A 177 26.37 -0.87 -27.96
CA ARG A 177 26.31 0.08 -29.08
C ARG A 177 27.20 1.25 -28.69
N ARG A 178 28.35 1.41 -29.36
CA ARG A 178 29.14 2.63 -29.27
C ARG A 178 28.34 3.76 -29.92
N VAL A 179 27.65 4.55 -29.11
CA VAL A 179 27.13 5.84 -29.53
C VAL A 179 28.12 6.87 -29.01
N VAL A 180 28.87 7.49 -29.93
CA VAL A 180 29.65 8.67 -29.60
C VAL A 180 28.69 9.84 -29.71
N ALA A 181 28.21 10.32 -28.56
CA ALA A 181 27.52 11.60 -28.47
C ALA A 181 28.58 12.65 -28.15
N THR A 182 28.71 13.64 -29.02
CA THR A 182 29.62 14.77 -28.79
C THR A 182 28.75 15.99 -28.56
N TRP A 183 28.92 16.62 -27.41
CA TRP A 183 28.40 17.95 -27.16
C TRP A 183 29.24 18.93 -27.97
N MET A 184 28.61 19.64 -28.89
CA MET A 184 29.26 20.71 -29.62
C MET A 184 29.24 21.99 -28.78
N GLU A 185 30.28 22.82 -28.90
CA GLU A 185 30.40 24.08 -28.15
C GLU A 185 29.27 25.08 -28.43
N ASP A 186 28.52 24.87 -29.52
CA ASP A 186 27.34 25.66 -29.90
C ASP A 186 26.03 25.20 -29.23
N GLY A 187 26.10 24.23 -28.30
CA GLY A 187 24.94 23.70 -27.59
C GLY A 187 24.11 22.69 -28.39
N THR A 188 24.57 22.29 -29.58
CA THR A 188 23.87 21.28 -30.39
C THR A 188 24.33 19.85 -30.10
N PHE A 189 23.40 18.91 -30.27
CA PHE A 189 23.64 17.49 -30.04
C PHE A 189 23.86 16.76 -31.37
N SER A 190 25.08 16.25 -31.58
CA SER A 190 25.37 15.39 -32.73
C SER A 190 25.52 13.94 -32.33
N ARG A 191 24.75 13.07 -33.01
CA ARG A 191 24.77 11.62 -32.81
C ARG A 191 25.45 10.96 -34.01
N THR A 192 26.72 10.62 -33.89
CA THR A 192 27.42 9.91 -34.98
C THR A 192 27.36 8.41 -34.72
N ARG A 193 26.77 7.67 -35.67
CA ARG A 193 26.73 6.21 -35.64
C ARG A 193 28.04 5.68 -36.23
N ARG A 194 28.96 5.17 -35.40
CA ARG A 194 30.05 4.32 -35.93
C ARG A 194 29.48 2.91 -36.13
N ILE A 195 29.58 2.42 -37.37
CA ILE A 195 29.35 1.02 -37.72
C ILE A 195 30.49 0.19 -37.12
#